data_AF-A0A9N8VGX8-F1
#
_entry.id   AF-A0A9N8VGX8-F1
#
_cell.length_a   1.000
_cell.length_b   1.000
_cell.length_c   1.000
_cell.angle_alpha   90.00
_cell.angle_beta   90.00
_cell.angle_gamma   90.00
#
_symmetry.space_group_name_H-M   'P 1'
#
loop_
_entity.id
_entity.type
_entity.pdbx_description
1 polymer ?
#
loop_
_entity_poly.entity_id
_entity_poly.type
_entity_poly.pdbx_seq_one_letter_code
_entity_poly.pdbx_strand_id
1 'polypeptide(L)'
;MNRRNVLFAFQFFGLMSLNLVCLGAFIAKYIYLRQLEFQIPLNKLEYAYLGLIMGTLLKDVTFTCAMLRGSMNVLHPRKQIISHSLLLIAWMVITGLYTKFELNQKLPLMCPSNFDYEKKEFMTACKFRRLSMIMMWLYAGAFGLSVLSVWICFKNMSEDYDEPNSSSPPRTTTDEEKFQFAPKLSKNNFISPISS
;
A
#
# COMPACT_ATOMS: atom_id res chain seq x y z
N MET A 1 -20.99 -2.11 13.73
CA MET A 1 -19.76 -1.95 12.92
C MET A 1 -20.15 -2.01 11.45
N ASN A 2 -19.93 -0.94 10.67
CA ASN A 2 -20.38 -0.88 9.28
C ASN A 2 -19.71 -1.95 8.42
N ARG A 3 -20.50 -2.69 7.61
CA ARG A 3 -20.01 -3.73 6.67
C ARG A 3 -18.84 -3.25 5.81
N ARG A 4 -18.84 -1.97 5.44
CA ARG A 4 -17.79 -1.30 4.65
C ARG A 4 -16.44 -1.27 5.40
N ASN A 5 -16.44 -0.95 6.70
CA ASN A 5 -15.21 -0.89 7.50
C ASN A 5 -14.57 -2.27 7.65
N VAL A 6 -15.39 -3.32 7.75
CA VAL A 6 -14.91 -4.72 7.81
C VAL A 6 -14.21 -5.11 6.50
N LEU A 7 -14.82 -4.77 5.35
CA LEU A 7 -14.24 -5.03 4.04
C LEU A 7 -12.92 -4.27 3.82
N PHE A 8 -12.86 -2.99 4.22
CA PHE A 8 -11.64 -2.21 4.13
C PHE A 8 -10.51 -2.76 5.02
N ALA A 9 -10.85 -3.17 6.25
CA ALA A 9 -9.87 -3.78 7.15
C ALA A 9 -9.35 -5.10 6.56
N PHE A 10 -10.23 -5.95 6.03
CA PHE A 10 -9.84 -7.21 5.40
C PHE A 10 -8.94 -6.97 4.17
N GLN A 11 -9.30 -6.01 3.32
CA GLN A 11 -8.51 -5.65 2.15
C GLN A 11 -7.11 -5.12 2.54
N PHE A 12 -7.04 -4.27 3.56
CA PHE A 12 -5.79 -3.74 4.08
C PHE A 12 -4.89 -4.85 4.66
N PHE A 13 -5.44 -5.72 5.51
CA PHE A 13 -4.71 -6.85 6.07
C PHE A 13 -4.25 -7.84 5.00
N GLY A 14 -5.09 -8.09 3.99
CA GLY A 14 -4.75 -8.94 2.85
C GLY A 14 -3.57 -8.37 2.05
N LEU A 15 -3.57 -7.07 1.76
CA LEU A 15 -2.47 -6.39 1.09
C LEU A 15 -1.19 -6.41 1.91
N MET A 16 -1.26 -6.13 3.21
CA MET A 16 -0.12 -6.16 4.11
C MET A 16 0.51 -7.56 4.16
N SER A 17 -0.32 -8.60 4.27
CA SER A 17 0.12 -10.00 4.26
C SER A 17 0.78 -10.36 2.93
N LEU A 18 0.18 -9.99 1.81
CA LEU A 18 0.75 -10.23 0.48
C LEU A 18 2.10 -9.52 0.31
N ASN A 19 2.23 -8.30 0.83
CA ASN A 19 3.46 -7.52 0.82
C ASN A 19 4.59 -8.23 1.60
N LEU A 20 4.27 -8.75 2.80
CA LEU A 20 5.20 -9.55 3.60
C LEU A 20 5.61 -10.84 2.89
N VAL A 21 4.69 -11.52 2.22
CA VAL A 21 5.00 -12.72 1.43
C VAL A 21 5.91 -12.35 0.24
N CYS A 22 5.67 -11.21 -0.43
CA CYS A 22 6.54 -10.72 -1.50
C CYS A 22 7.95 -10.41 -1.00
N LEU A 23 8.07 -9.76 0.15
CA LEU A 23 9.36 -9.50 0.79
C LEU A 23 10.07 -10.82 1.15
N GLY A 24 9.36 -11.75 1.78
CA GLY A 24 9.90 -13.07 2.15
C GLY A 24 10.38 -13.85 0.93
N ALA A 25 9.62 -13.85 -0.17
CA ALA A 25 10.02 -14.47 -1.43
C ALA A 25 11.27 -13.81 -2.04
N PHE A 26 11.38 -12.49 -1.97
CA PHE A 26 12.57 -11.76 -2.41
C PHE A 26 13.81 -12.11 -1.57
N ILE A 27 13.67 -12.14 -0.24
CA ILE A 27 14.74 -12.53 0.68
C ILE A 27 15.18 -13.98 0.43
N ALA A 28 14.23 -14.90 0.27
CA ALA A 28 14.53 -16.30 -0.02
C ALA A 28 15.30 -16.45 -1.34
N LYS A 29 14.86 -15.73 -2.40
CA LYS A 29 15.58 -15.66 -3.68
C LYS A 29 16.99 -15.10 -3.49
N TYR A 30 17.15 -14.02 -2.71
CA TYR A 30 18.45 -13.40 -2.45
C TYR A 30 19.41 -14.33 -1.71
N ILE A 31 18.95 -15.00 -0.65
CA ILE A 31 19.77 -15.97 0.10
C ILE A 31 20.18 -17.14 -0.80
N TYR A 32 19.25 -17.66 -1.61
CA TYR A 32 19.53 -18.76 -2.52
C TYR A 32 20.55 -18.37 -3.60
N LEU A 33 20.40 -17.20 -4.23
CA LEU A 33 21.35 -16.71 -5.23
C LEU A 33 22.73 -16.41 -4.61
N ARG A 34 22.79 -15.98 -3.35
CA ARG A 34 24.04 -15.76 -2.63
C ARG A 34 24.81 -17.07 -2.40
N GLN A 35 24.10 -18.19 -2.19
CA GLN A 35 24.72 -19.50 -2.00
C GLN A 35 25.32 -20.08 -3.30
N LEU A 36 24.85 -19.62 -4.47
CA LEU A 36 25.28 -20.10 -5.79
C LEU A 36 26.46 -19.31 -6.41
N GLU A 37 27.25 -18.61 -5.59
CA GLU A 37 28.40 -17.78 -6.02
C GLU A 37 28.12 -16.90 -7.26
N PHE A 38 27.35 -15.81 -7.09
CA PHE A 38 27.34 -14.59 -7.93
C PHE A 38 27.39 -14.72 -9.47
N GLN A 39 27.09 -15.87 -10.07
CA GLN A 39 27.12 -16.02 -11.52
C GLN A 39 25.98 -15.26 -12.21
N ILE A 40 24.96 -14.88 -11.44
CA ILE A 40 23.81 -14.11 -11.89
C ILE A 40 23.83 -12.74 -11.20
N PRO A 41 24.26 -11.68 -11.91
CA PRO A 41 24.29 -10.34 -11.34
C PRO A 41 22.87 -9.85 -11.02
N LEU A 42 22.66 -9.37 -9.80
CA LEU A 42 21.42 -8.71 -9.39
C LEU A 42 21.20 -7.47 -10.24
N ASN A 43 20.05 -7.36 -10.89
CA ASN A 43 19.77 -6.23 -11.77
C ASN A 43 19.32 -5.00 -10.99
N LYS A 44 19.66 -3.80 -11.48
CA LYS A 44 19.20 -2.52 -10.89
C LYS A 44 17.69 -2.47 -10.66
N LEU A 45 16.93 -3.18 -11.50
CA LEU A 45 15.49 -3.26 -11.44
C LEU A 45 14.96 -4.09 -10.26
N GLU A 46 15.71 -5.10 -9.82
CA GLU A 46 15.37 -5.90 -8.64
C GLU A 46 15.51 -5.06 -7.36
N TYR A 47 16.49 -4.16 -7.32
CA TYR A 47 16.62 -3.16 -6.25
C TYR A 47 15.47 -2.14 -6.28
N ALA A 48 15.04 -1.69 -7.46
CA ALA A 48 13.87 -0.81 -7.59
C ALA A 48 12.59 -1.50 -7.08
N TYR A 49 12.42 -2.79 -7.38
CA TYR A 49 11.32 -3.59 -6.86
C TYR A 49 11.37 -3.76 -5.34
N LEU A 50 12.54 -4.08 -4.79
CA LEU A 50 12.72 -4.14 -3.34
C LEU A 50 12.39 -2.79 -2.68
N GLY A 51 12.82 -1.69 -3.30
CA GLY A 51 12.49 -0.33 -2.86
C GLY A 51 10.98 -0.09 -2.83
N LEU A 52 10.23 -0.57 -3.83
CA LEU A 52 8.76 -0.50 -3.82
C LEU A 52 8.15 -1.31 -2.69
N ILE A 53 8.56 -2.57 -2.48
CA ILE A 53 8.09 -3.42 -1.37
C ILE A 53 8.34 -2.73 -0.02
N MET A 54 9.55 -2.22 0.19
CA MET A 54 9.92 -1.55 1.43
C MET A 54 9.13 -0.24 1.62
N GLY A 55 8.93 0.52 0.55
CA GLY A 55 8.13 1.74 0.58
C GLY A 55 6.66 1.47 0.90
N THR A 56 6.06 0.41 0.35
CA THR A 56 4.68 0.02 0.67
C THR A 56 4.55 -0.52 2.09
N LEU A 57 5.50 -1.34 2.56
CA LEU A 57 5.52 -1.79 3.95
C LEU A 57 5.64 -0.63 4.93
N LEU A 58 6.53 0.33 4.66
CA LEU A 58 6.70 1.51 5.50
C LEU A 58 5.40 2.33 5.57
N LYS A 59 4.71 2.50 4.42
CA LYS A 59 3.39 3.13 4.37
C LYS A 59 2.37 2.35 5.23
N ASP A 60 2.29 1.04 5.08
CA ASP A 60 1.33 0.20 5.80
C ASP A 60 1.57 0.22 7.32
N VAL A 61 2.84 0.15 7.76
CA VAL A 61 3.21 0.28 9.16
C VAL A 61 2.87 1.66 9.70
N THR A 62 3.23 2.73 8.97
CA THR A 62 2.93 4.11 9.38
C THR A 62 1.43 4.33 9.53
N PHE A 63 0.64 3.81 8.58
CA PHE A 63 -0.82 3.88 8.62
C PHE A 63 -1.40 3.11 9.81
N THR A 64 -0.90 1.90 10.06
CA THR A 64 -1.31 1.08 11.21
C THR A 64 -0.99 1.79 12.54
N CYS A 65 0.20 2.37 12.66
CA CYS A 65 0.58 3.14 13.84
C CYS A 65 -0.29 4.38 14.04
N ALA A 66 -0.65 5.09 12.96
CA ALA A 66 -1.54 6.24 13.02
C ALA A 66 -2.96 5.85 13.47
N MET A 67 -3.49 4.73 12.96
CA MET A 67 -4.75 4.13 13.37
C MET A 67 -4.77 3.78 14.86
N LEU A 68 -3.74 3.09 15.35
CA LEU A 68 -3.64 2.69 16.76
C LEU A 68 -3.54 3.88 17.72
N ARG A 69 -2.89 4.98 17.29
CA ARG A 69 -2.81 6.22 18.08
C ARG A 69 -4.10 7.04 18.05
N GLY A 70 -5.14 6.62 17.31
CA GLY A 70 -6.35 7.41 17.12
C GLY A 70 -6.13 8.70 16.34
N SER A 71 -4.96 8.85 15.70
CA SER A 71 -4.55 10.05 14.97
C SER A 71 -5.08 10.03 13.54
N MET A 72 -6.37 9.77 13.41
CA MET A 72 -7.09 9.71 12.12
C MET A 72 -7.24 11.10 11.47
N ASN A 73 -7.01 12.18 12.22
CA ASN A 73 -7.13 13.56 11.73
C ASN A 73 -5.95 14.02 10.86
N VAL A 74 -4.92 13.18 10.67
CA VAL A 74 -3.65 13.61 10.04
C VAL A 74 -3.69 13.51 8.51
N LEU A 75 -4.61 12.74 7.90
CA LEU A 75 -4.67 12.59 6.44
C LEU A 75 -6.00 13.08 5.86
N HIS A 76 -5.93 14.20 5.13
CA HIS A 76 -7.00 14.63 4.25
C HIS A 76 -7.30 13.51 3.24
N PRO A 77 -8.55 13.01 3.13
CA PRO A 77 -8.88 11.83 2.32
C PRO A 77 -8.49 11.99 0.84
N ARG A 78 -8.60 13.22 0.30
CA ARG A 78 -8.15 13.54 -1.06
C ARG A 78 -6.65 13.32 -1.27
N LYS A 79 -5.81 13.73 -0.30
CA LYS A 79 -4.34 13.53 -0.39
C LYS A 79 -3.98 12.05 -0.34
N GLN A 80 -4.70 11.27 0.46
CA GLN A 80 -4.50 9.83 0.58
C GLN A 80 -4.84 9.08 -0.72
N ILE A 81 -5.94 9.45 -1.39
CA ILE A 81 -6.32 8.86 -2.68
C ILE A 81 -5.25 9.17 -3.74
N ILE A 82 -4.85 10.45 -3.86
CA ILE A 82 -3.81 10.86 -4.82
C ILE A 82 -2.50 10.10 -4.58
N SER A 83 -2.06 10.01 -3.32
CA SER A 83 -0.84 9.26 -2.96
C SER A 83 -0.95 7.76 -3.29
N HIS A 84 -2.10 7.13 -3.02
CA HIS A 84 -2.32 5.72 -3.38
C HIS A 84 -2.35 5.50 -4.90
N SER A 85 -2.97 6.42 -5.66
CA SER A 85 -2.99 6.36 -7.11
C SER A 85 -1.60 6.51 -7.72
N LEU A 86 -0.78 7.45 -7.23
CA LEU A 86 0.61 7.61 -7.66
C LEU A 86 1.45 6.36 -7.36
N LEU A 87 1.26 5.78 -6.17
CA LEU A 87 1.92 4.55 -5.80
C LEU A 87 1.50 3.38 -6.71
N LEU A 88 0.22 3.32 -7.11
CA LEU A 88 -0.28 2.30 -8.04
C LEU A 88 0.36 2.44 -9.42
N ILE A 89 0.46 3.68 -9.92
CA ILE A 89 1.16 3.96 -11.19
C ILE A 89 2.62 3.50 -11.09
N ALA A 90 3.32 3.82 -10.00
CA ALA A 90 4.71 3.38 -9.80
C ALA A 90 4.82 1.84 -9.80
N TRP A 91 3.88 1.14 -9.15
CA TRP A 91 3.80 -0.32 -9.19
C TRP A 91 3.59 -0.86 -10.59
N MET A 92 2.67 -0.30 -11.37
CA MET A 92 2.40 -0.73 -12.74
C MET A 92 3.62 -0.51 -13.65
N VAL A 93 4.28 0.64 -13.52
CA VAL A 93 5.47 0.97 -14.32
C VAL A 93 6.63 0.03 -14.01
N ILE A 94 6.96 -0.18 -12.73
CA ILE A 94 8.07 -1.06 -12.35
C ILE A 94 7.77 -2.51 -12.70
N THR A 95 6.56 -3.01 -12.45
CA THR A 95 6.15 -4.37 -12.86
C THR A 95 6.20 -4.56 -14.38
N GLY A 96 5.78 -3.56 -15.15
CA GLY A 96 5.86 -3.56 -16.61
C GLY A 96 7.30 -3.57 -17.12
N LEU A 97 8.16 -2.70 -16.57
CA LEU A 97 9.60 -2.70 -16.89
C LEU A 97 10.27 -4.01 -16.49
N TYR A 98 9.87 -4.62 -15.37
CA TYR A 98 10.38 -5.91 -14.92
C TYR A 98 10.01 -7.01 -15.89
N THR A 99 8.75 -7.07 -16.29
CA THR A 99 8.30 -8.03 -17.29
C THR A 99 9.05 -7.87 -18.61
N LYS A 100 9.22 -6.63 -19.10
CA LYS A 100 9.93 -6.36 -20.36
C LYS A 100 11.42 -6.75 -20.28
N PHE A 101 12.09 -6.40 -19.18
CA PHE A 101 13.50 -6.73 -19.00
C PHE A 101 13.70 -8.24 -18.88
N GLU A 102 12.80 -8.92 -18.17
CA GLU A 102 12.87 -10.36 -18.01
C GLU A 102 12.52 -11.13 -19.29
N LEU A 103 11.69 -10.58 -20.19
CA LEU A 103 11.44 -11.15 -21.51
C LEU A 103 12.66 -11.08 -22.44
N ASN A 104 13.52 -10.08 -22.25
CA ASN A 104 14.69 -9.85 -23.10
C ASN A 104 15.93 -10.62 -22.67
N GLN A 105 15.89 -11.38 -21.57
CA GLN A 105 17.03 -12.21 -21.18
C GLN A 105 17.02 -13.56 -21.90
N LYS A 106 18.21 -14.16 -22.01
CA LYS A 106 18.42 -15.47 -22.61
C LYS A 106 17.69 -16.62 -21.90
N LEU A 107 17.23 -16.41 -20.66
CA LEU A 107 16.50 -17.43 -19.90
C LEU A 107 14.99 -17.32 -20.18
N PRO A 108 14.33 -18.42 -20.63
CA PRO A 108 12.91 -18.40 -20.93
C PRO A 108 12.05 -18.16 -19.67
N LEU A 109 11.10 -17.23 -19.79
CA LEU A 109 10.21 -16.78 -18.70
C LEU A 109 9.36 -17.91 -18.06
N MET A 110 8.99 -18.90 -18.87
CA MET A 110 8.07 -19.99 -18.52
C MET A 110 8.76 -21.29 -18.07
N CYS A 111 10.10 -21.29 -18.02
CA CYS A 111 10.90 -22.48 -17.67
C CYS A 111 10.47 -23.76 -18.41
N PRO A 112 10.47 -23.78 -19.76
CA PRO A 112 10.12 -24.98 -20.51
C PRO A 112 11.05 -26.13 -20.10
N SER A 113 10.48 -27.32 -19.94
CA SER A 113 11.19 -28.56 -19.58
C SER A 113 12.21 -28.98 -20.64
N ASN A 114 12.07 -28.46 -21.87
CA ASN A 114 12.89 -28.81 -23.03
C ASN A 114 14.09 -27.86 -23.20
N PHE A 115 14.29 -26.91 -22.29
CA PHE A 115 15.49 -26.06 -22.30
C PHE A 115 16.64 -26.83 -21.68
N ASP A 116 17.81 -26.78 -22.30
CA ASP A 116 19.00 -27.46 -21.80
C ASP A 116 19.54 -26.70 -20.59
N TYR A 117 19.02 -27.02 -19.41
CA TYR A 117 19.55 -26.50 -18.16
C TYR A 117 20.84 -27.26 -17.86
N GLU A 118 21.98 -26.71 -18.26
CA GLU A 118 23.31 -27.29 -18.01
C GLU A 118 23.51 -27.72 -16.54
N LYS A 119 22.80 -27.09 -15.59
CA LYS A 119 22.78 -27.46 -14.17
C LYS A 119 21.37 -27.34 -13.56
N LYS A 120 21.06 -28.22 -12.60
CA LYS A 120 19.80 -28.19 -11.80
C LYS A 120 19.56 -26.84 -11.10
N GLU A 121 20.62 -26.09 -10.83
CA GLU A 121 20.58 -24.77 -10.19
C GLU A 121 19.87 -23.73 -11.07
N PHE A 122 20.02 -23.81 -12.40
CA PHE A 122 19.33 -22.92 -13.34
C PHE A 122 17.82 -23.17 -13.39
N MET A 123 17.38 -24.42 -13.20
CA MET A 123 15.97 -24.76 -13.12
C MET A 123 15.31 -24.12 -11.88
N THR A 124 16.00 -24.13 -10.74
CA THR A 124 15.52 -23.49 -9.52
C THR A 124 15.51 -21.96 -9.64
N ALA A 125 16.57 -21.36 -10.20
CA ALA A 125 16.61 -19.93 -10.48
C ALA A 125 15.46 -19.48 -11.41
N CYS A 126 15.15 -20.29 -12.43
CA CYS A 126 14.02 -20.03 -13.31
C CYS A 126 12.67 -20.08 -12.57
N LYS A 127 12.46 -21.06 -11.68
CA LYS A 127 11.25 -21.11 -10.82
C LYS A 127 11.11 -19.88 -9.94
N PHE A 128 12.20 -19.41 -9.31
CA PHE A 128 12.19 -18.19 -8.49
C PHE A 128 11.85 -16.94 -9.29
N ARG A 129 12.34 -16.85 -10.54
CA ARG A 129 12.01 -15.76 -11.45
C ARG A 129 10.53 -15.76 -11.83
N ARG A 130 9.98 -16.92 -12.20
CA ARG A 130 8.54 -17.07 -12.48
C ARG A 130 7.69 -16.70 -11.28
N LEU A 131 8.07 -17.17 -10.09
CA LEU A 131 7.37 -16.85 -8.84
C LEU A 131 7.39 -15.34 -8.58
N SER A 132 8.55 -14.70 -8.72
CA SER A 132 8.72 -13.26 -8.51
C SER A 132 7.83 -12.44 -9.45
N MET A 133 7.75 -12.83 -10.72
CA MET A 133 6.87 -12.20 -11.70
C MET A 133 5.38 -12.37 -11.35
N ILE A 134 4.96 -13.58 -10.98
CA ILE A 134 3.58 -13.86 -10.57
C ILE A 134 3.22 -13.01 -9.34
N MET A 135 4.09 -12.97 -8.34
CA MET A 135 3.86 -12.22 -7.10
C MET A 135 3.77 -10.70 -7.35
N MET A 136 4.61 -10.15 -8.22
CA MET A 136 4.52 -8.75 -8.65
C MET A 136 3.16 -8.41 -9.26
N TRP A 137 2.69 -9.23 -10.21
CA TRP A 137 1.42 -9.00 -10.89
C TRP A 137 0.22 -9.23 -9.97
N LEU A 138 0.26 -10.24 -9.11
CA LEU A 138 -0.75 -10.47 -8.08
C LEU A 138 -0.85 -9.29 -7.12
N TYR A 139 0.29 -8.76 -6.66
CA TYR A 139 0.30 -7.59 -5.79
C TYR A 139 -0.22 -6.35 -6.50
N ALA A 140 0.26 -6.06 -7.72
CA ALA A 140 -0.19 -4.92 -8.50
C ALA A 140 -1.71 -4.98 -8.78
N GLY A 141 -2.24 -6.17 -9.11
CA GLY A 141 -3.66 -6.40 -9.31
C GLY A 141 -4.49 -6.20 -8.03
N ALA A 142 -4.07 -6.82 -6.92
CA ALA A 142 -4.73 -6.66 -5.63
C ALA A 142 -4.72 -5.19 -5.16
N PHE A 143 -3.60 -4.50 -5.36
CA PHE A 143 -3.45 -3.09 -5.01
C PHE A 143 -4.33 -2.21 -5.91
N GLY A 144 -4.39 -2.49 -7.21
CA GLY A 144 -5.30 -1.81 -8.15
C GLY A 144 -6.77 -1.95 -7.75
N LEU A 145 -7.21 -3.17 -7.41
CA LEU A 145 -8.55 -3.42 -6.88
C LEU A 145 -8.84 -2.64 -5.59
N SER A 146 -7.82 -2.41 -4.75
CA SER A 146 -7.96 -1.59 -3.55
C SER A 146 -8.07 -0.10 -3.82
N VAL A 147 -7.39 0.42 -4.84
CA VAL A 147 -7.56 1.82 -5.22
C VAL A 147 -8.94 2.02 -5.82
N LEU A 148 -9.41 1.09 -6.67
CA LEU A 148 -10.74 1.13 -7.27
C LEU A 148 -11.85 1.05 -6.22
N SER A 149 -11.74 0.18 -5.21
CA SER A 149 -12.75 0.05 -4.16
C SER A 149 -12.90 1.33 -3.34
N VAL A 150 -11.78 1.99 -3.01
CA VAL A 150 -11.76 3.29 -2.33
C VAL A 150 -12.34 4.40 -3.20
N TRP A 151 -12.00 4.42 -4.50
CA TRP A 151 -12.52 5.41 -5.45
C TRP A 151 -14.05 5.35 -5.58
N ILE A 152 -14.59 4.15 -5.77
CA ILE A 152 -16.04 3.93 -5.86
C ILE A 152 -16.73 4.37 -4.56
N CYS A 153 -16.17 4.03 -3.41
CA CYS A 153 -16.72 4.45 -2.12
C CYS A 153 -16.72 5.98 -1.93
N PHE A 154 -15.67 6.65 -2.39
CA PHE A 154 -15.58 8.11 -2.29
C PHE A 154 -16.60 8.80 -3.20
N LYS A 155 -16.78 8.31 -4.44
CA LYS A 155 -17.76 8.84 -5.39
C LYS A 155 -19.19 8.78 -4.85
N ASN A 156 -19.57 7.64 -4.26
CA ASN A 156 -20.90 7.49 -3.67
C ASN A 156 -21.11 8.45 -2.48
N MET A 157 -20.07 8.75 -1.71
CA MET A 157 -20.17 9.72 -0.62
C MET A 157 -20.30 11.17 -1.11
N SER A 158 -19.71 11.55 -2.25
CA SER A 158 -19.85 12.92 -2.78
C SER A 158 -21.24 13.19 -3.34
N GLU A 159 -21.87 12.20 -3.98
CA GLU A 159 -23.21 12.36 -4.58
C GLU A 159 -24.30 12.59 -3.52
N ASP A 160 -24.14 12.05 -2.29
CA ASP A 160 -25.08 12.27 -1.18
C ASP A 160 -25.07 13.71 -0.61
N TYR A 161 -24.04 14.53 -0.90
CA TYR A 161 -23.96 15.93 -0.42
C TYR A 161 -24.39 16.97 -1.44
N ASP A 162 -24.51 16.59 -2.72
CA ASP A 162 -24.80 17.52 -3.83
C ASP A 162 -26.30 17.54 -4.21
N GLU A 163 -27.18 16.89 -3.45
CA GLU A 163 -28.63 17.00 -3.66
C GLU A 163 -29.10 18.43 -3.26
N PRO A 164 -29.56 19.28 -4.21
CA PRO A 164 -30.04 20.61 -3.88
C PRO A 164 -31.37 20.47 -3.14
N ASN A 165 -31.41 20.99 -1.92
CA ASN A 165 -32.65 21.25 -1.18
C ASN A 165 -33.57 22.18 -2.01
N SER A 166 -34.40 21.63 -2.89
CA SER A 166 -35.48 22.37 -3.55
C SER A 166 -36.76 22.28 -2.69
N SER A 167 -36.74 22.91 -1.53
CA SER A 167 -37.96 23.49 -0.93
C SER A 167 -37.62 24.35 0.29
N SER A 168 -37.71 25.67 0.13
CA SER A 168 -37.99 26.64 1.19
C SER A 168 -38.29 28.01 0.52
N PRO A 169 -38.91 29.04 1.16
CA PRO A 169 -39.12 29.31 2.60
C PRO A 169 -40.51 29.97 2.92
N PRO A 170 -40.80 30.69 4.05
CA PRO A 170 -40.03 30.96 5.28
C PRO A 170 -40.80 30.75 6.61
N ARG A 171 -40.08 30.58 7.74
CA ARG A 171 -40.57 31.03 9.05
C ARG A 171 -39.42 31.51 9.95
N THR A 172 -39.42 32.82 10.16
CA THR A 172 -38.76 33.58 11.24
C THR A 172 -39.08 33.01 12.62
N THR A 173 -38.05 32.92 13.48
CA THR A 173 -37.92 33.51 14.84
C THR A 173 -36.66 32.92 15.48
N THR A 174 -35.58 33.69 15.56
CA THR A 174 -35.05 34.37 16.75
C THR A 174 -34.23 33.46 17.69
N ASP A 175 -33.06 34.01 18.04
CA ASP A 175 -32.23 33.78 19.23
C ASP A 175 -31.04 32.81 19.18
N GLU A 176 -29.94 33.42 19.63
CA GLU A 176 -28.58 32.97 19.80
C GLU A 176 -28.48 31.77 20.76
N GLU A 177 -27.59 30.80 20.49
CA GLU A 177 -26.70 30.28 21.54
C GLU A 177 -25.50 29.50 20.99
N LYS A 178 -24.36 30.21 20.99
CA LYS A 178 -22.98 29.78 21.30
C LYS A 178 -22.55 28.33 21.05
N PHE A 179 -21.67 28.23 20.05
CA PHE A 179 -20.42 27.47 20.05
C PHE A 179 -19.90 27.05 21.45
N GLN A 180 -19.89 25.75 21.72
CA GLN A 180 -18.96 25.13 22.68
C GLN A 180 -18.44 23.80 22.12
N PHE A 181 -17.24 23.83 21.52
CA PHE A 181 -16.34 22.68 21.52
C PHE A 181 -14.99 23.16 22.02
N ALA A 182 -14.83 23.15 23.36
CA ALA A 182 -13.55 23.36 24.02
C ALA A 182 -12.77 22.04 24.05
N PRO A 183 -11.57 21.95 23.46
CA PRO A 183 -10.67 20.82 23.73
C PRO A 183 -10.08 20.99 25.14
N LYS A 184 -10.29 19.99 26.01
CA LYS A 184 -9.66 19.90 27.32
C LYS A 184 -8.14 19.80 27.16
N LEU A 185 -7.44 20.93 27.34
CA LEU A 185 -6.00 20.96 27.52
C LEU A 185 -5.70 20.59 28.99
N SER A 186 -5.13 19.41 29.20
CA SER A 186 -4.62 18.98 30.51
C SER A 186 -3.37 19.80 30.86
N LYS A 187 -3.53 20.86 31.67
CA LYS A 187 -2.40 21.55 32.32
C LYS A 187 -1.93 20.70 33.50
N ASN A 188 -0.77 20.06 33.34
CA ASN A 188 0.00 19.54 34.46
C ASN A 188 0.51 20.70 35.32
N ASN A 189 0.16 20.67 36.60
CA ASN A 189 0.72 21.54 37.62
C ASN A 189 2.16 21.11 37.93
N PHE A 190 3.14 21.96 37.61
CA PHE A 190 4.46 21.93 38.22
C PHE A 190 4.56 23.15 39.12
N ILE A 191 4.33 22.95 40.42
CA ILE A 191 4.63 23.93 41.46
C ILE A 191 6.07 23.68 41.88
N SER A 192 6.93 24.67 41.70
CA SER A 192 8.23 24.78 42.36
C SER A 192 8.12 25.94 43.36
N PRO A 193 8.49 25.77 44.64
CA PRO A 193 8.63 26.90 45.54
C PRO A 193 10.04 27.47 45.44
N ILE A 194 10.10 28.76 45.15
CA ILE A 194 11.28 29.61 45.29
C ILE A 194 11.40 30.04 46.75
N SER A 195 12.65 30.03 47.19
CA SER A 195 13.22 30.59 48.42
C SER A 195 12.77 32.00 48.78
N SER A 196 12.53 32.21 50.08
CA SER A 196 12.89 33.44 50.81
C SER A 196 12.97 33.10 52.29
#